data_AF-A0A158AFN5-F1
#
_entry.id   AF-A0A158AFN5-F1
#
_cell.length_a   1.000
_cell.length_b   1.000
_cell.length_c   1.000
_cell.angle_alpha   90.00
_cell.angle_beta   90.00
_cell.angle_gamma   90.00
#
_symmetry.space_group_name_H-M   'P 1'
#
loop_
_entity.id
_entity.type
_entity.pdbx_description
1 polymer ?
#
loop_
_entity_poly.entity_id
_entity_poly.type
_entity_poly.pdbx_seq_one_letter_code
_entity_poly.pdbx_strand_id
1 'polypeptide(L)'
;MKPMRRMLVLGAMSAALASSLMANAADKPTIKIGYVEGWDDSVATSNVAARIIEKKLGYPVQLVPVAAGVMWQGVARGDLDATLSAWLPVTHGAYWNNFKSKVVNLGPNFQDAKIGLIVPENVDVNSLADLEAKKAEFDSRIVGIDAGAGVMQKTSEAIKAYSLDYKLLPSSGSAMTAELARSEAAKKPIIVTGWKPHWMFAKYKLKFLEDPKKVFGESEHVDNVINPELEKKAPQVVAFLKKFQWKPGEIDSVMLATQNGEKPQAAADAWISAHGDRVDSWTK
;
A
#
# COMPACT_ATOMS: atom_id res chain seq x y z
N MET A 1 -92.17 -8.08 32.18
CA MET A 1 -91.77 -7.28 31.00
C MET A 1 -90.73 -8.07 30.22
N LYS A 2 -91.05 -8.46 28.97
CA LYS A 2 -90.15 -9.05 27.95
C LYS A 2 -89.11 -8.00 27.46
N PRO A 3 -88.11 -8.31 26.60
CA PRO A 3 -87.76 -9.57 25.87
C PRO A 3 -86.26 -9.98 26.08
N MET A 4 -85.74 -11.19 25.79
CA MET A 4 -85.75 -12.09 24.62
C MET A 4 -84.97 -11.60 23.38
N ARG A 5 -83.79 -12.21 23.11
CA ARG A 5 -83.07 -12.44 21.82
C ARG A 5 -81.57 -12.62 22.13
N ARG A 6 -80.76 -13.49 21.50
CA ARG A 6 -80.89 -14.38 20.35
C ARG A 6 -79.70 -15.36 20.37
N MET A 7 -79.91 -16.51 19.77
CA MET A 7 -78.97 -17.61 19.55
C MET A 7 -78.16 -17.39 18.24
N LEU A 8 -76.99 -18.06 18.14
CA LEU A 8 -76.18 -18.41 16.95
C LEU A 8 -75.40 -17.29 16.21
N VAL A 9 -74.09 -17.49 15.97
CA VAL A 9 -73.52 -18.15 14.76
C VAL A 9 -72.03 -18.45 14.96
N LEU A 10 -71.63 -19.65 14.53
CA LEU A 10 -70.26 -20.15 14.38
C LEU A 10 -69.59 -19.48 13.17
N GLY A 11 -68.35 -19.01 13.31
CA GLY A 11 -67.56 -18.47 12.19
C GLY A 11 -66.07 -18.56 12.47
N ALA A 12 -65.45 -19.67 12.07
CA ALA A 12 -64.00 -19.76 11.93
C ALA A 12 -63.57 -18.93 10.71
N MET A 13 -62.66 -17.98 10.88
CA MET A 13 -61.90 -17.42 9.77
C MET A 13 -60.48 -17.09 10.21
N SER A 14 -59.55 -17.78 9.56
CA SER A 14 -58.10 -17.73 9.73
C SER A 14 -57.54 -16.31 9.62
N ALA A 15 -56.72 -15.91 10.60
CA ALA A 15 -55.73 -14.86 10.41
C ALA A 15 -54.35 -15.53 10.37
N ALA A 16 -53.94 -15.88 9.15
CA ALA A 16 -52.61 -16.35 8.85
C ALA A 16 -51.59 -15.22 9.06
N LEU A 17 -50.57 -15.54 9.85
CA LEU A 17 -49.16 -15.16 9.73
C LEU A 17 -48.83 -14.02 8.73
N ALA A 18 -48.51 -12.85 9.28
CA ALA A 18 -47.64 -11.87 8.63
C ALA A 18 -46.62 -11.36 9.67
N SER A 19 -45.89 -12.28 10.29
CA SER A 19 -44.63 -11.93 10.95
C SER A 19 -43.64 -11.66 9.83
N SER A 20 -43.46 -10.37 9.53
CA SER A 20 -42.43 -9.84 8.67
C SER A 20 -41.08 -10.48 9.00
N LEU A 21 -40.62 -11.35 8.11
CA LEU A 21 -39.20 -11.63 7.94
C LEU A 21 -38.55 -10.30 7.52
N MET A 22 -38.15 -9.48 8.48
CA MET A 22 -37.00 -8.63 8.28
C MET A 22 -35.82 -9.58 8.12
N ALA A 23 -35.53 -9.94 6.87
CA ALA A 23 -34.21 -10.40 6.52
C ALA A 23 -33.26 -9.27 6.92
N ASN A 24 -32.58 -9.40 8.06
CA ASN A 24 -31.37 -8.64 8.31
C ASN A 24 -30.51 -8.86 7.08
N ALA A 25 -30.31 -7.80 6.27
CA ALA A 25 -29.21 -7.79 5.34
C ALA A 25 -27.97 -8.09 6.19
N ALA A 26 -27.39 -9.28 6.01
CA ALA A 26 -26.22 -9.66 6.79
C ALA A 26 -25.17 -8.58 6.56
N ASP A 27 -24.75 -7.91 7.64
CA ASP A 27 -23.74 -6.86 7.56
C ASP A 27 -22.52 -7.40 6.82
N LYS A 28 -22.08 -6.68 5.78
CA LYS A 28 -20.93 -7.10 4.97
C LYS A 28 -19.70 -7.26 5.87
N PRO A 29 -18.90 -8.33 5.70
CA PRO A 29 -17.76 -8.57 6.55
C PRO A 29 -16.70 -7.48 6.39
N THR A 30 -16.00 -7.13 7.47
CA THR A 30 -14.88 -6.17 7.42
C THR A 30 -13.69 -6.74 6.66
N ILE A 31 -13.17 -5.97 5.71
CA ILE A 31 -11.96 -6.28 4.95
C ILE A 31 -10.75 -5.67 5.66
N LYS A 32 -9.76 -6.48 5.99
CA LYS A 32 -8.51 -6.06 6.64
C LYS A 32 -7.40 -5.94 5.61
N ILE A 33 -6.90 -4.73 5.38
CA ILE A 33 -5.82 -4.47 4.44
C ILE A 33 -4.56 -4.10 5.22
N GLY A 34 -3.52 -4.92 5.09
CA GLY A 34 -2.21 -4.64 5.67
C GLY A 34 -1.38 -3.74 4.76
N TYR A 35 -0.75 -2.74 5.37
CA TYR A 35 0.13 -1.78 4.69
C TYR A 35 1.25 -1.35 5.63
N VAL A 36 2.28 -0.71 5.09
CA VAL A 36 3.40 -0.20 5.89
C VAL A 36 3.24 1.31 6.05
N GLU A 37 3.07 1.75 7.30
CA GLU A 37 3.02 3.17 7.64
C GLU A 37 4.36 3.84 7.33
N GLY A 38 4.31 5.04 6.76
CA GLY A 38 5.51 5.80 6.38
C GLY A 38 6.09 5.43 5.01
N TRP A 39 5.52 4.45 4.29
CA TRP A 39 5.80 4.26 2.86
C TRP A 39 4.68 4.95 2.08
N ASP A 40 4.97 6.14 1.54
CA ASP A 40 3.94 7.03 0.99
C ASP A 40 3.08 6.37 -0.11
N ASP A 41 3.67 5.52 -0.96
CA ASP A 41 2.96 4.74 -1.99
C ASP A 41 2.01 3.69 -1.38
N SER A 42 2.45 3.03 -0.30
CA SER A 42 1.68 2.03 0.44
C SER A 42 0.47 2.67 1.13
N VAL A 43 0.71 3.81 1.78
CA VAL A 43 -0.32 4.63 2.43
C VAL A 43 -1.34 5.13 1.40
N ALA A 44 -0.88 5.73 0.30
CA ALA A 44 -1.74 6.27 -0.75
C ALA A 44 -2.61 5.16 -1.38
N THR A 45 -1.98 4.06 -1.81
CA THR A 45 -2.65 2.95 -2.48
C THR A 45 -3.68 2.27 -1.59
N SER A 46 -3.32 2.01 -0.32
CA SER A 46 -4.19 1.33 0.61
C SER A 46 -5.39 2.19 1.02
N ASN A 47 -5.19 3.51 1.19
CA ASN A 47 -6.30 4.44 1.44
C ASN A 47 -7.24 4.54 0.24
N VAL A 48 -6.74 4.71 -0.99
CA VAL A 48 -7.60 4.78 -2.18
C VAL A 48 -8.42 3.50 -2.36
N ALA A 49 -7.78 2.33 -2.24
CA ALA A 49 -8.50 1.06 -2.33
C ALA A 49 -9.56 0.92 -1.22
N ALA A 50 -9.21 1.25 0.03
CA ALA A 50 -10.16 1.20 1.15
C ALA A 50 -11.38 2.08 0.91
N ARG A 51 -11.17 3.34 0.48
CA ARG A 51 -12.26 4.29 0.22
C ARG A 51 -13.15 3.85 -0.94
N ILE A 52 -12.60 3.24 -1.98
CA ILE A 52 -13.38 2.64 -3.07
C ILE A 52 -14.21 1.46 -2.56
N ILE A 53 -13.60 0.54 -1.80
CA ILE A 53 -14.28 -0.64 -1.24
C ILE A 53 -15.43 -0.20 -0.33
N GLU A 54 -15.23 0.80 0.52
CA GLU A 54 -16.27 1.34 1.41
C GLU A 54 -17.39 2.04 0.63
N LYS A 55 -17.06 2.96 -0.27
CA LYS A 55 -18.05 3.84 -0.91
C LYS A 55 -18.76 3.22 -2.11
N LYS A 56 -18.08 2.36 -2.87
CA LYS A 56 -18.61 1.78 -4.11
C LYS A 56 -19.06 0.34 -3.91
N LEU A 57 -18.36 -0.42 -3.06
CA LEU A 57 -18.67 -1.83 -2.82
C LEU A 57 -19.38 -2.06 -1.49
N GLY A 58 -19.43 -1.08 -0.58
CA GLY A 58 -20.20 -1.13 0.67
C GLY A 58 -19.62 -2.07 1.73
N TYR A 59 -18.35 -2.49 1.63
CA TYR A 59 -17.71 -3.29 2.68
C TYR A 59 -16.99 -2.36 3.66
N PRO A 60 -17.13 -2.57 4.99
CA PRO A 60 -16.29 -1.86 5.94
C PRO A 60 -14.82 -2.29 5.76
N VAL A 61 -13.89 -1.34 5.85
CA VAL A 61 -12.46 -1.62 5.73
C VAL A 61 -11.72 -1.25 7.01
N GLN A 62 -10.80 -2.10 7.41
CA GLN A 62 -9.83 -1.83 8.45
C GLN A 62 -8.43 -1.80 7.81
N LEU A 63 -7.82 -0.63 7.74
CA LEU A 63 -6.40 -0.50 7.40
C LEU A 63 -5.57 -0.86 8.64
N VAL A 64 -4.65 -1.79 8.49
CA VAL A 64 -3.82 -2.31 9.58
C VAL A 64 -2.35 -1.98 9.29
N PRO A 65 -1.77 -0.95 9.93
CA PRO A 65 -0.37 -0.60 9.75
C PRO A 65 0.52 -1.65 10.43
N VAL A 66 1.39 -2.30 9.66
CA VAL A 66 2.31 -3.33 10.13
C VAL A 66 3.63 -3.28 9.37
N ALA A 67 4.71 -3.80 9.96
CA ALA A 67 5.97 -3.96 9.24
C ALA A 67 5.84 -4.97 8.10
N ALA A 68 6.64 -4.83 7.03
CA ALA A 68 6.55 -5.64 5.81
C ALA A 68 6.54 -7.17 6.06
N GLY A 69 7.39 -7.67 6.95
CA GLY A 69 7.41 -9.10 7.30
C GLY A 69 6.12 -9.57 7.99
N VAL A 70 5.55 -8.75 8.87
CA VAL A 70 4.28 -9.04 9.56
C VAL A 70 3.10 -8.94 8.59
N MET A 71 3.15 -8.00 7.65
CA MET A 71 2.18 -7.85 6.57
C MET A 71 2.06 -9.13 5.74
N TRP A 72 3.18 -9.62 5.18
CA TRP A 72 3.20 -10.85 4.39
C TRP A 72 2.73 -12.07 5.18
N GLN A 73 3.20 -12.21 6.42
CA GLN A 73 2.75 -13.28 7.30
C GLN A 73 1.26 -13.21 7.61
N GLY A 74 0.72 -12.01 7.88
CA GLY A 74 -0.68 -11.81 8.20
C GLY A 74 -1.58 -12.17 7.03
N VAL A 75 -1.21 -11.79 5.80
CA VAL A 75 -1.96 -12.21 4.59
C VAL A 75 -1.87 -13.72 4.39
N ALA A 76 -0.68 -14.32 4.55
CA ALA A 76 -0.50 -15.77 4.40
C ALA A 76 -1.25 -16.61 5.44
N ARG A 77 -1.48 -16.07 6.65
CA ARG A 77 -2.24 -16.74 7.72
C ARG A 77 -3.74 -16.45 7.70
N GLY A 78 -4.17 -15.40 6.98
CA GLY A 78 -5.56 -14.94 6.97
C GLY A 78 -5.91 -13.98 8.12
N ASP A 79 -4.91 -13.50 8.87
CA ASP A 79 -5.09 -12.41 9.85
C ASP A 79 -5.43 -11.08 9.13
N LEU A 80 -4.91 -10.94 7.91
CA LEU A 80 -5.17 -9.87 6.95
C LEU A 80 -5.77 -10.47 5.67
N ASP A 81 -6.70 -9.76 5.04
CA ASP A 81 -7.33 -10.22 3.80
C ASP A 81 -6.48 -9.88 2.57
N ALA A 82 -5.80 -8.74 2.58
CA ALA A 82 -5.02 -8.26 1.44
C ALA A 82 -3.84 -7.37 1.85
N THR A 83 -2.88 -7.23 0.94
CA THR A 83 -1.93 -6.13 0.86
C THR A 83 -1.82 -5.65 -0.58
N LEU A 84 -1.66 -4.35 -0.77
CA LEU A 84 -1.44 -3.72 -2.07
C LEU A 84 0.00 -3.18 -2.20
N SER A 85 0.90 -3.68 -1.36
CA SER A 85 2.28 -3.21 -1.23
C SER A 85 3.29 -4.34 -1.42
N ALA A 86 2.97 -5.29 -2.29
CA ALA A 86 3.85 -6.39 -2.64
C ALA A 86 4.83 -5.98 -3.76
N TRP A 87 5.98 -5.41 -3.38
CA TRP A 87 7.06 -5.06 -4.31
C TRP A 87 7.81 -6.31 -4.81
N LEU A 88 7.68 -6.64 -6.10
CA LEU A 88 8.20 -7.87 -6.69
C LEU A 88 8.98 -7.59 -7.99
N PRO A 89 9.96 -8.45 -8.35
CA PRO A 89 10.34 -9.71 -7.69
C PRO A 89 11.50 -9.60 -6.68
N VAL A 90 12.15 -8.45 -6.56
CA VAL A 90 13.40 -8.23 -5.83
C VAL A 90 13.14 -7.81 -4.38
N THR A 91 12.42 -6.72 -4.16
CA THR A 91 12.28 -6.08 -2.85
C THR A 91 11.62 -7.00 -1.82
N HIS A 92 10.53 -7.68 -2.19
CA HIS A 92 9.87 -8.69 -1.36
C HIS A 92 10.08 -10.13 -1.87
N GLY A 93 11.09 -10.38 -2.70
CA GLY A 93 11.34 -11.71 -3.29
C GLY A 93 11.47 -12.84 -2.26
N ALA A 94 12.14 -12.58 -1.13
CA ALA A 94 12.25 -13.54 -0.04
C ALA A 94 10.89 -13.85 0.60
N TYR A 95 10.04 -12.84 0.82
CA TYR A 95 8.70 -13.04 1.35
C TYR A 95 7.82 -13.80 0.36
N TRP A 96 7.86 -13.45 -0.92
CA TRP A 96 7.16 -14.17 -1.97
C TRP A 96 7.56 -15.65 -2.00
N ASN A 97 8.86 -15.96 -1.99
CA ASN A 97 9.33 -17.34 -1.98
C ASN A 97 8.82 -18.15 -0.78
N ASN A 98 8.71 -17.52 0.39
CA ASN A 98 8.23 -18.16 1.62
C ASN A 98 6.71 -18.32 1.67
N PHE A 99 5.95 -17.43 1.04
CA PHE A 99 4.49 -17.33 1.24
C PHE A 99 3.64 -17.56 -0.02
N LYS A 100 4.21 -17.62 -1.23
CA LYS A 100 3.44 -17.74 -2.50
C LYS A 100 2.49 -18.94 -2.60
N SER A 101 2.71 -20.00 -1.81
CA SER A 101 1.80 -21.15 -1.75
C SER A 101 0.56 -20.93 -0.86
N LYS A 102 0.52 -19.83 -0.09
CA LYS A 102 -0.51 -19.49 0.90
C LYS A 102 -1.28 -18.21 0.55
N VAL A 103 -0.90 -17.53 -0.52
CA VAL A 103 -1.50 -16.27 -0.97
C VAL A 103 -1.83 -16.35 -2.46
N VAL A 104 -2.69 -15.46 -2.93
CA VAL A 104 -2.97 -15.28 -4.36
C VAL A 104 -2.47 -13.90 -4.77
N ASN A 105 -1.63 -13.84 -5.79
CA ASN A 105 -1.26 -12.59 -6.44
C ASN A 105 -2.28 -12.27 -7.54
N LEU A 106 -2.96 -11.14 -7.41
CA LEU A 106 -3.98 -10.65 -8.35
C LEU A 106 -3.37 -9.82 -9.50
N GLY A 107 -2.06 -9.59 -9.46
CA GLY A 107 -1.31 -8.85 -10.44
C GLY A 107 -0.91 -7.44 -9.98
N PRO A 108 -0.21 -6.71 -10.86
CA PRO A 108 0.37 -5.42 -10.56
C PRO A 108 -0.67 -4.30 -10.50
N ASN A 109 -0.63 -3.54 -9.41
CA ASN A 109 -1.29 -2.26 -9.29
C ASN A 109 -0.38 -1.09 -9.73
N PHE A 110 0.94 -1.28 -9.74
CA PHE A 110 1.89 -0.29 -10.23
C PHE A 110 2.99 -1.01 -11.02
N GLN A 111 3.29 -0.48 -12.20
CA GLN A 111 4.35 -0.95 -13.09
C GLN A 111 5.53 0.01 -13.03
N ASP A 112 6.72 -0.45 -13.42
CA ASP A 112 7.91 0.39 -13.47
C ASP A 112 8.36 0.96 -12.12
N ALA A 113 8.12 0.16 -11.07
CA ALA A 113 8.63 0.43 -9.74
C ALA A 113 10.16 0.25 -9.73
N LYS A 114 10.85 0.98 -8.86
CA LYS A 114 12.32 0.87 -8.75
C LYS A 114 12.75 1.19 -7.33
N ILE A 115 13.75 0.49 -6.82
CA ILE A 115 14.44 0.83 -5.57
C ILE A 115 15.92 1.14 -5.83
N GLY A 116 16.60 1.78 -4.87
CA GLY A 116 18.03 2.04 -4.94
C GLY A 116 18.52 3.06 -3.94
N LEU A 117 19.77 3.49 -4.12
CA LEU A 117 20.32 4.65 -3.43
C LEU A 117 20.11 5.90 -4.28
N ILE A 118 19.66 6.97 -3.65
CA ILE A 118 19.43 8.25 -4.29
C ILE A 118 20.26 9.35 -3.63
N VAL A 119 20.65 10.31 -4.44
CA VAL A 119 21.35 11.53 -4.02
C VAL A 119 20.72 12.74 -4.71
N PRO A 120 20.88 13.95 -4.15
CA PRO A 120 20.63 15.19 -4.88
C PRO A 120 21.39 15.25 -6.20
N GLU A 121 20.77 15.78 -7.26
CA GLU A 121 21.36 15.80 -8.61
C GLU A 121 22.66 16.61 -8.68
N ASN A 122 22.79 17.64 -7.83
CA ASN A 122 23.97 18.50 -7.73
C ASN A 122 25.19 17.84 -7.05
N VAL A 123 25.03 16.64 -6.50
CA VAL A 123 26.14 15.86 -5.92
C VAL A 123 26.89 15.15 -7.03
N ASP A 124 28.22 15.29 -7.05
CA ASP A 124 29.10 14.72 -8.07
C ASP A 124 29.36 13.20 -7.85
N VAL A 125 28.30 12.40 -7.74
CA VAL A 125 28.37 10.93 -7.65
C VAL A 125 27.33 10.35 -8.58
N ASN A 126 27.73 9.41 -9.42
CA ASN A 126 26.80 8.80 -10.39
C ASN A 126 26.65 7.30 -10.19
N SER A 127 27.64 6.60 -9.62
CA SER A 127 27.58 5.15 -9.39
C SER A 127 27.80 4.76 -7.92
N LEU A 128 27.23 3.62 -7.52
CA LEU A 128 27.61 2.93 -6.29
C LEU A 128 29.11 2.62 -6.23
N ALA A 129 29.75 2.41 -7.38
CA ALA A 129 31.19 2.16 -7.46
C ALA A 129 32.04 3.38 -7.05
N ASP A 130 31.48 4.58 -7.14
CA ASP A 130 32.20 5.83 -6.82
C ASP A 130 32.12 6.17 -5.31
N LEU A 131 31.19 5.53 -4.58
CA LEU A 131 30.83 5.93 -3.22
C LEU A 131 31.98 5.81 -2.22
N GLU A 132 32.81 4.76 -2.31
CA GLU A 132 33.89 4.56 -1.34
C GLU A 132 34.92 5.69 -1.41
N ALA A 133 35.25 6.17 -2.63
CA ALA A 133 36.18 7.27 -2.82
C ALA A 133 35.67 8.60 -2.25
N LYS A 134 34.35 8.76 -2.09
CA LYS A 134 33.68 9.98 -1.63
C LYS A 134 33.04 9.84 -0.25
N LYS A 135 33.39 8.79 0.49
CA LYS A 135 32.82 8.45 1.80
C LYS A 135 32.84 9.58 2.82
N ALA A 136 33.91 10.38 2.84
CA ALA A 136 34.01 11.53 3.75
C ALA A 136 32.97 12.63 3.45
N GLU A 137 32.53 12.78 2.19
CA GLU A 137 31.53 13.78 1.79
C GLU A 137 30.14 13.48 2.38
N PHE A 138 29.88 12.21 2.70
CA PHE A 138 28.59 11.73 3.19
C PHE A 138 28.63 11.29 4.66
N ASP A 139 29.66 11.69 5.41
CA ASP A 139 29.87 11.27 6.81
C ASP A 139 29.81 9.74 6.99
N SER A 140 30.20 8.98 5.97
CA SER A 140 30.14 7.51 5.97
C SER A 140 28.77 6.92 6.29
N ARG A 141 27.67 7.63 5.98
CA ARG A 141 26.32 7.17 6.33
C ARG A 141 25.37 7.11 5.13
N ILE A 142 24.46 6.14 5.20
CA ILE A 142 23.31 6.05 4.32
C ILE A 142 22.07 6.15 5.19
N VAL A 143 21.18 7.09 4.91
CA VAL A 143 19.94 7.28 5.67
C VAL A 143 18.88 6.34 5.10
N GLY A 144 18.53 5.33 5.89
CA GLY A 144 17.55 4.31 5.54
C GLY A 144 16.17 4.60 6.11
N ILE A 145 15.27 3.66 5.90
CA ILE A 145 13.91 3.63 6.44
C ILE A 145 13.80 2.55 7.53
N ASP A 146 12.63 1.93 7.69
CA ASP A 146 12.39 0.86 8.67
C ASP A 146 13.33 -0.31 8.43
N ALA A 147 13.97 -0.81 9.50
CA ALA A 147 14.99 -1.87 9.40
C ALA A 147 14.49 -3.16 8.71
N GLY A 148 13.18 -3.43 8.75
CA GLY A 148 12.55 -4.59 8.10
C GLY A 148 12.20 -4.41 6.62
N ALA A 149 12.48 -3.25 6.03
CA ALA A 149 12.16 -2.97 4.63
C ALA A 149 13.08 -3.72 3.66
N GLY A 150 12.55 -4.16 2.51
CA GLY A 150 13.32 -4.85 1.49
C GLY A 150 14.49 -4.01 0.94
N VAL A 151 14.29 -2.71 0.75
CA VAL A 151 15.36 -1.79 0.32
C VAL A 151 16.51 -1.69 1.32
N MET A 152 16.26 -1.88 2.63
CA MET A 152 17.31 -1.90 3.66
C MET A 152 18.17 -3.15 3.56
N GLN A 153 17.55 -4.29 3.27
CA GLN A 153 18.26 -5.55 3.01
C GLN A 153 19.12 -5.41 1.74
N LYS A 154 18.53 -4.90 0.66
CA LYS A 154 19.24 -4.65 -0.61
C LYS A 154 20.38 -3.65 -0.47
N THR A 155 20.20 -2.61 0.34
CA THR A 155 21.27 -1.65 0.64
C THR A 155 22.39 -2.30 1.45
N SER A 156 22.07 -3.16 2.41
CA SER A 156 23.07 -3.92 3.17
C SER A 156 23.86 -4.89 2.28
N GLU A 157 23.19 -5.51 1.30
CA GLU A 157 23.84 -6.32 0.26
C GLU A 157 24.73 -5.46 -0.64
N ALA A 158 24.28 -4.26 -1.03
CA ALA A 158 25.04 -3.35 -1.88
C ALA A 158 26.30 -2.85 -1.17
N ILE A 159 26.22 -2.47 0.11
CA ILE A 159 27.37 -2.12 0.94
C ILE A 159 28.45 -3.21 0.87
N LYS A 160 28.06 -4.48 1.05
CA LYS A 160 28.99 -5.61 0.96
C LYS A 160 29.51 -5.83 -0.46
N ALA A 161 28.62 -5.85 -1.45
CA ALA A 161 28.95 -6.12 -2.84
C ALA A 161 29.95 -5.10 -3.39
N TYR A 162 29.83 -3.84 -3.00
CA TYR A 162 30.70 -2.75 -3.43
C TYR A 162 31.87 -2.48 -2.48
N SER A 163 32.01 -3.24 -1.39
CA SER A 163 33.04 -3.05 -0.37
C SER A 163 33.03 -1.63 0.22
N LEU A 164 31.84 -1.09 0.46
CA LEU A 164 31.62 0.24 1.02
C LEU A 164 31.78 0.18 2.53
N ASP A 165 32.56 1.08 3.12
CA ASP A 165 32.62 1.23 4.58
C ASP A 165 31.64 2.32 5.04
N TYR A 166 30.35 2.09 4.78
CA TYR A 166 29.25 2.97 5.15
C TYR A 166 28.34 2.34 6.20
N LYS A 167 27.85 3.16 7.12
CA LYS A 167 26.83 2.77 8.09
C LYS A 167 25.44 3.05 7.53
N LEU A 168 24.66 1.98 7.31
CA LEU A 168 23.23 2.09 7.03
C LEU A 168 22.47 2.43 8.33
N LEU A 169 21.83 3.60 8.36
CA LEU A 169 21.10 4.09 9.53
C LEU A 169 19.61 3.73 9.39
N PRO A 170 19.06 2.85 10.24
CA PRO A 170 17.62 2.60 10.26
C PRO A 170 16.88 3.83 10.79
N SER A 171 15.76 4.17 10.16
CA SER A 171 14.85 5.22 10.61
C SER A 171 13.40 4.88 10.23
N SER A 172 12.69 5.77 9.54
CA SER A 172 11.37 5.57 8.92
C SER A 172 11.32 6.37 7.62
N GLY A 173 10.34 6.11 6.74
CA GLY A 173 10.19 6.91 5.51
C GLY A 173 10.02 8.40 5.78
N SER A 174 9.25 8.78 6.81
CA SER A 174 9.07 10.18 7.20
C SER A 174 10.34 10.81 7.77
N ALA A 175 11.12 10.08 8.57
CA ALA A 175 12.40 10.56 9.09
C ALA A 175 13.45 10.72 7.97
N MET A 176 13.51 9.77 7.04
CA MET A 176 14.40 9.81 5.88
C MET A 176 14.09 11.01 4.99
N THR A 177 12.82 11.23 4.64
CA THR A 177 12.41 12.36 3.79
C THR A 177 12.61 13.71 4.48
N ALA A 178 12.46 13.78 5.81
CA ALA A 178 12.77 14.98 6.59
C ALA A 178 14.28 15.29 6.60
N GLU A 179 15.14 14.27 6.69
CA GLU A 179 16.59 14.45 6.60
C GLU A 179 17.03 14.86 5.18
N LEU A 180 16.45 14.25 4.15
CA LEU A 180 16.64 14.67 2.77
C LEU A 180 16.26 16.14 2.58
N ALA A 181 15.09 16.56 3.08
CA ALA A 181 14.63 17.95 2.99
C ALA A 181 15.59 18.93 3.68
N ARG A 182 16.14 18.58 4.85
CA ARG A 182 17.16 19.38 5.54
C ARG A 182 18.44 19.49 4.72
N SER A 183 18.87 18.38 4.11
CA SER A 183 20.07 18.35 3.28
C SER A 183 19.93 19.19 2.02
N GLU A 184 18.79 19.08 1.33
CA GLU A 184 18.43 19.90 0.17
C GLU A 184 18.44 21.40 0.51
N ALA A 185 17.79 21.79 1.61
CA ALA A 185 17.77 23.18 2.06
C ALA A 185 19.18 23.70 2.41
N ALA A 186 20.03 22.86 2.99
CA ALA A 186 21.40 23.18 3.36
C ALA A 186 22.41 23.01 2.21
N LYS A 187 21.97 22.50 1.04
CA LYS A 187 22.83 22.08 -0.08
C LYS A 187 23.97 21.15 0.35
N LYS A 188 23.68 20.24 1.29
CA LYS A 188 24.65 19.25 1.79
C LYS A 188 24.49 17.92 1.05
N PRO A 189 25.60 17.20 0.79
CA PRO A 189 25.53 15.84 0.26
C PRO A 189 24.80 14.91 1.24
N ILE A 190 23.94 14.04 0.70
CA ILE A 190 23.26 12.98 1.44
C ILE A 190 23.03 11.80 0.50
N ILE A 191 23.13 10.59 1.05
CA ILE A 191 22.65 9.37 0.40
C ILE A 191 21.49 8.84 1.24
N VAL A 192 20.36 8.60 0.57
CA VAL A 192 19.20 7.97 1.20
C VAL A 192 18.77 6.74 0.41
N THR A 193 18.13 5.78 1.08
CA THR A 193 17.38 4.73 0.38
C THR A 193 16.17 5.36 -0.31
N GLY A 194 15.95 5.05 -1.59
CA GLY A 194 14.87 5.63 -2.38
C GLY A 194 14.13 4.60 -3.22
N TRP A 195 12.90 4.95 -3.61
CA TRP A 195 12.06 4.13 -4.47
C TRP A 195 11.13 4.96 -5.34
N LYS A 196 10.69 4.41 -6.48
CA LYS A 196 9.65 4.96 -7.36
C LYS A 196 8.48 3.98 -7.41
N PRO A 197 7.22 4.46 -7.30
CA PRO A 197 6.81 5.87 -7.30
C PRO A 197 7.02 6.53 -5.93
N HIS A 198 7.31 7.84 -5.93
CA HIS A 198 7.42 8.62 -4.69
C HIS A 198 7.34 10.12 -4.97
N TRP A 199 6.63 10.88 -4.11
CA TRP A 199 6.44 12.33 -4.27
C TRP A 199 7.75 13.13 -4.30
N MET A 200 8.80 12.61 -3.67
CA MET A 200 10.09 13.30 -3.54
C MET A 200 10.74 13.63 -4.89
N PHE A 201 10.51 12.84 -5.93
CA PHE A 201 11.04 13.11 -7.27
C PHE A 201 10.31 14.25 -7.99
N ALA A 202 9.08 14.56 -7.58
CA ALA A 202 8.36 15.73 -8.08
C ALA A 202 8.78 17.01 -7.33
N LYS A 203 9.19 16.89 -6.06
CA LYS A 203 9.56 18.03 -5.22
C LYS A 203 11.05 18.41 -5.34
N TYR A 204 11.94 17.44 -5.45
CA TYR A 204 13.38 17.63 -5.43
C TYR A 204 14.03 17.06 -6.69
N LYS A 205 15.18 17.63 -7.07
CA LYS A 205 15.99 17.12 -8.17
C LYS A 205 16.90 16.02 -7.64
N LEU A 206 16.43 14.78 -7.76
CA LEU A 206 17.10 13.59 -7.23
C LEU A 206 17.47 12.64 -8.36
N LYS A 207 18.61 11.96 -8.21
CA LYS A 207 19.04 10.89 -9.12
C LYS A 207 19.26 9.60 -8.35
N PHE A 208 18.96 8.49 -9.01
CA PHE A 208 19.44 7.18 -8.57
C PHE A 208 20.91 7.06 -8.92
N LEU A 209 21.69 6.50 -8.01
CA LEU A 209 23.03 6.05 -8.32
C LEU A 209 22.96 4.78 -9.17
N GLU A 210 23.82 4.69 -10.18
CA GLU A 210 23.98 3.52 -11.02
C GLU A 210 24.48 2.33 -10.21
N ASP A 211 23.85 1.17 -10.43
CA ASP A 211 24.16 -0.09 -9.78
C ASP A 211 24.66 -1.10 -10.84
N PRO A 212 25.93 -1.01 -11.28
CA PRO A 212 26.48 -1.93 -12.28
C PRO A 212 26.46 -3.42 -11.86
N LYS A 213 26.35 -3.72 -10.56
CA LYS A 213 26.24 -5.09 -10.03
C LYS A 213 24.79 -5.57 -9.93
N LYS A 214 23.81 -4.69 -10.20
CA LYS A 214 22.37 -4.96 -10.19
C LYS A 214 21.87 -5.55 -8.87
N VAL A 215 22.43 -5.11 -7.75
CA VAL A 215 22.02 -5.53 -6.40
C VAL A 215 20.57 -5.15 -6.12
N PHE A 216 20.15 -3.95 -6.52
CA PHE A 216 18.78 -3.46 -6.42
C PHE A 216 17.86 -4.02 -7.51
N GLY A 217 18.42 -4.73 -8.50
CA GLY A 217 17.70 -5.27 -9.64
C GLY A 217 17.35 -4.22 -10.69
N GLU A 218 16.44 -4.63 -11.58
CA GLU A 218 15.89 -3.79 -12.64
C GLU A 218 14.54 -3.22 -12.21
N SER A 219 13.72 -2.81 -13.19
CA SER A 219 12.32 -2.48 -12.99
C SER A 219 11.56 -3.59 -12.25
N GLU A 220 10.75 -3.18 -11.28
CA GLU A 220 9.86 -3.99 -10.45
C GLU A 220 8.40 -3.58 -10.66
N HIS A 221 7.51 -4.29 -10.00
CA HIS A 221 6.10 -3.96 -9.92
C HIS A 221 5.59 -4.06 -8.48
N VAL A 222 4.50 -3.37 -8.17
CA VAL A 222 3.83 -3.44 -6.88
C VAL A 222 2.48 -4.11 -7.07
N ASP A 223 2.25 -5.19 -6.35
CA ASP A 223 1.13 -6.10 -6.60
C ASP A 223 0.06 -6.08 -5.52
N ASN A 224 -1.15 -6.46 -5.94
CA ASN A 224 -2.25 -6.78 -5.07
C ASN A 224 -2.16 -8.26 -4.68
N VAL A 225 -1.85 -8.55 -3.42
CA VAL A 225 -1.75 -9.91 -2.90
C VAL A 225 -2.81 -10.13 -1.84
N ILE A 226 -3.56 -11.23 -1.96
CA ILE A 226 -4.69 -11.55 -1.08
C ILE A 226 -4.51 -12.90 -0.38
N ASN A 227 -5.19 -13.07 0.74
CA ASN A 227 -5.47 -14.39 1.27
C ASN A 227 -6.52 -15.07 0.38
N PRO A 228 -6.40 -16.38 0.05
CA PRO A 228 -7.36 -17.09 -0.78
C PRO A 228 -8.81 -17.04 -0.26
N GLU A 229 -9.01 -16.97 1.06
CA GLU A 229 -10.35 -16.91 1.66
C GLU A 229 -11.10 -15.61 1.34
N LEU A 230 -10.40 -14.55 0.90
CA LEU A 230 -11.04 -13.31 0.47
C LEU A 230 -11.96 -13.51 -0.75
N GLU A 231 -11.67 -14.46 -1.64
CA GLU A 231 -12.52 -14.77 -2.81
C GLU A 231 -13.90 -15.29 -2.36
N LYS A 232 -13.96 -16.05 -1.25
CA LYS A 232 -15.24 -16.51 -0.66
C LYS A 232 -15.91 -15.41 0.17
N LYS A 233 -15.11 -14.64 0.92
CA LYS A 233 -15.58 -13.60 1.84
C LYS A 233 -16.16 -12.39 1.12
N ALA A 234 -15.53 -11.95 0.03
CA ALA A 234 -15.90 -10.74 -0.70
C ALA A 234 -15.46 -10.82 -2.19
N PRO A 235 -16.11 -11.64 -3.03
CA PRO A 235 -15.73 -11.82 -4.44
C PRO A 235 -15.75 -10.52 -5.25
N GLN A 236 -16.64 -9.58 -4.92
CA GLN A 236 -16.69 -8.26 -5.54
C GLN A 236 -15.43 -7.42 -5.25
N VAL A 237 -14.89 -7.53 -4.03
CA VAL A 237 -13.64 -6.84 -3.66
C VAL A 237 -12.47 -7.45 -4.43
N VAL A 238 -12.43 -8.77 -4.58
CA VAL A 238 -11.38 -9.42 -5.38
C VAL A 238 -11.47 -9.04 -6.86
N ALA A 239 -12.68 -8.97 -7.43
CA ALA A 239 -12.88 -8.51 -8.80
C ALA A 239 -12.37 -7.07 -9.01
N PHE A 240 -12.62 -6.19 -8.05
CA PHE A 240 -12.06 -4.83 -8.03
C PHE A 240 -10.53 -4.85 -7.96
N LEU A 241 -9.93 -5.57 -7.00
CA LEU A 241 -8.49 -5.63 -6.81
C LEU A 241 -7.75 -6.26 -8.01
N LYS A 242 -8.37 -7.17 -8.76
CA LYS A 242 -7.84 -7.69 -10.03
C LYS A 242 -7.73 -6.61 -11.12
N LYS A 243 -8.61 -5.60 -11.10
CA LYS A 243 -8.65 -4.52 -12.10
C LYS A 243 -7.90 -3.26 -11.66
N PHE A 244 -7.77 -3.04 -10.35
CA PHE A 244 -7.18 -1.85 -9.75
C PHE A 244 -5.70 -1.71 -10.13
N GLN A 245 -5.40 -0.65 -10.88
CA GLN A 245 -4.05 -0.32 -11.34
C GLN A 245 -3.87 1.19 -11.53
N TRP A 246 -2.75 1.72 -11.07
CA TRP A 246 -2.33 3.09 -11.27
C TRP A 246 -1.88 3.34 -12.71
N LYS A 247 -2.29 4.47 -13.28
CA LYS A 247 -1.58 5.05 -14.44
C LYS A 247 -0.38 5.87 -13.96
N PRO A 248 0.61 6.10 -14.84
CA PRO A 248 1.71 7.02 -14.56
C PRO A 248 1.21 8.37 -14.01
N GLY A 249 1.76 8.79 -12.87
CA GLY A 249 1.43 10.06 -12.21
C GLY A 249 0.16 10.09 -11.36
N GLU A 250 -0.74 9.09 -11.43
CA GLU A 250 -1.99 9.11 -10.63
C GLU A 250 -1.68 9.03 -9.12
N ILE A 251 -0.84 8.07 -8.72
CA ILE A 251 -0.45 7.87 -7.33
C ILE A 251 0.32 9.07 -6.74
N ASP A 252 1.11 9.75 -7.57
CA ASP A 252 1.95 10.88 -7.16
C ASP A 252 1.12 12.03 -6.57
N SER A 253 -0.06 12.28 -7.15
CA SER A 253 -0.97 13.33 -6.67
C SER A 253 -1.49 13.05 -5.25
N VAL A 254 -1.80 11.79 -4.94
CA VAL A 254 -2.29 11.35 -3.62
C VAL A 254 -1.18 11.46 -2.57
N MET A 255 0.02 11.02 -2.93
CA MET A 255 1.20 11.15 -2.07
C MET A 255 1.53 12.63 -1.80
N LEU A 256 1.51 13.48 -2.83
CA LEU A 256 1.78 14.91 -2.69
C LEU A 256 0.75 15.63 -1.81
N ALA A 257 -0.54 15.32 -1.98
CA ALA A 257 -1.60 15.88 -1.13
C ALA A 257 -1.36 15.53 0.35
N THR A 258 -1.05 14.25 0.62
CA THR A 258 -0.73 13.78 1.97
C THR A 258 0.50 14.49 2.54
N GLN A 259 1.56 14.61 1.73
CA GLN A 259 2.79 15.31 2.11
C GLN A 259 2.57 16.81 2.40
N ASN A 260 1.55 17.43 1.80
CA ASN A 260 1.17 18.82 2.04
C ASN A 260 0.25 19.00 3.26
N GLY A 261 0.00 17.93 4.02
CA GLY A 261 -0.72 17.97 5.29
C GLY A 261 -2.17 17.49 5.21
N GLU A 262 -2.64 17.03 4.05
CA GLU A 262 -3.93 16.36 3.98
C GLU A 262 -3.88 14.99 4.67
N LYS A 263 -5.00 14.60 5.30
CA LYS A 263 -5.13 13.23 5.80
C LYS A 263 -5.18 12.25 4.62
N PRO A 264 -4.53 11.07 4.67
CA PRO A 264 -4.54 10.11 3.57
C PRO A 264 -5.93 9.74 3.05
N GLN A 265 -6.91 9.63 3.96
CA GLN A 265 -8.31 9.35 3.61
C GLN A 265 -8.96 10.48 2.82
N ALA A 266 -8.63 11.73 3.16
CA ALA A 266 -9.15 12.91 2.47
C ALA A 266 -8.50 13.06 1.08
N ALA A 267 -7.18 12.86 0.98
CA ALA A 267 -6.47 12.84 -0.29
C ALA A 267 -7.01 11.74 -1.23
N ALA A 268 -7.26 10.54 -0.68
CA ALA A 268 -7.89 9.44 -1.41
C ALA A 268 -9.31 9.79 -1.89
N ASP A 269 -10.12 10.41 -1.03
CA ASP A 269 -11.47 10.85 -1.38
C ASP A 269 -11.48 11.91 -2.49
N ALA A 270 -10.59 12.89 -2.39
CA ALA A 270 -10.42 13.91 -3.42
C ALA A 270 -10.01 13.29 -4.76
N TRP A 271 -9.06 12.36 -4.74
CA TRP A 271 -8.65 11.63 -5.94
C TRP A 271 -9.79 10.83 -6.56
N ILE A 272 -10.55 10.07 -5.75
CA ILE A 272 -11.72 9.29 -6.20
C ILE A 272 -12.76 10.19 -6.85
N SER A 273 -13.07 11.34 -6.24
CA SER A 273 -14.01 12.31 -6.78
C SER A 273 -13.56 12.88 -8.13
N ALA A 274 -12.25 13.12 -8.30
CA ALA A 274 -11.70 13.62 -9.55
C ALA A 274 -11.57 12.55 -10.65
N HIS A 275 -11.59 11.25 -10.30
CA HIS A 275 -11.33 10.13 -11.21
C HIS A 275 -12.49 9.13 -11.27
N GLY A 276 -13.74 9.62 -11.29
CA GLY A 276 -14.95 8.79 -11.28
C GLY A 276 -14.96 7.70 -12.35
N ASP A 277 -14.60 8.02 -13.61
CA ASP A 277 -14.54 7.05 -14.71
C ASP A 277 -13.53 5.93 -14.47
N ARG A 278 -12.38 6.24 -13.84
CA ARG A 278 -11.37 5.23 -13.47
C ARG A 278 -11.92 4.28 -12.42
N VAL A 279 -12.52 4.83 -11.36
CA VAL A 279 -13.10 4.06 -10.26
C VAL A 279 -14.23 3.17 -10.75
N ASP A 280 -15.11 3.70 -11.61
CA ASP A 280 -16.21 2.96 -12.21
C ASP A 280 -15.71 1.82 -13.10
N SER A 281 -14.61 2.00 -13.84
CA SER A 281 -14.03 0.93 -14.67
C SER A 281 -13.54 -0.29 -13.86
N TRP A 282 -13.21 -0.10 -12.58
CA TRP A 282 -12.78 -1.18 -11.68
C TRP A 282 -13.91 -1.81 -10.86
N THR A 283 -15.01 -1.07 -10.66
CA THR A 283 -16.07 -1.47 -9.71
C THR A 283 -17.36 -1.93 -10.38
N LYS A 284 -17.50 -1.73 -11.69
CA LYS A 284 -18.57 -2.29 -12.52
C LYS A 284 -18.27 -3.74 -12.94
#